data_AF-A0A7J9A6I4-F1
#
_entry.id   AF-A0A7J9A6I4-F1
#
_cell.length_a   1.000
_cell.length_b   1.000
_cell.length_c   1.000
_cell.angle_alpha   90.00
_cell.angle_beta   90.00
_cell.angle_gamma   90.00
#
_symmetry.space_group_name_H-M   'P 1'
#
loop_
_entity.id
_entity.type
_entity.pdbx_description
1 polymer ?
#
loop_
_entity_poly.entity_id
_entity_poly.type
_entity_poly.pdbx_seq_one_letter_code
_entity_poly.pdbx_strand_id
1 'polypeptide(L)'
;MNMKGKEMLGKGRTRSDTTPLLGKHKQQHQQPHPKNRFHSSPSACSHSISSPLFLEMAAAISSASSSPTSHCNVFLGVDVGTGSARAGLFDEEGKLLGSASSPIQIWKEGDCIEQSSTDIWHAVCSAVKAACSLAKIDGEQVKGIGFAATCSLGLYLQTFTERVAVDADGSPVTVSWSGDSRRNIIVWMDHRAVKQAEKINSRNSPVLQYCGGSVSPEMQPPKLLWLKENLQESWSMVFRWMDLSDWLSYRATGDDTRSLCTTVCKWTYLGHAHMQHINEKDSRDMEACGWDDDFWEEIGLGDLVEGHHAKIGRSVAFPGHALGSGLTLTAAKARNSGTPVGTSLIDAHAGGVGVMESLPEKENDNEAICHRMVLVCGTSTCHMAVSRDKLFIPGVWGPFWSAMIPEYWLTEGGQSATGALLDYIIESHVASPLLANHAASQKISLFQLLNNILESMMRELQCPFIAALTEDTHVLPDFHGNRSPIADPKAKGVVFGLTLDPSEQQLARLYLAAVQAIAYGTRHIIDTLLACGGLSKNALFIQEHADIIGCPIILPRESESVLLGAAILGAVAAKNYTCLSEAMKALNAAGQVIHPSTDSRVKKYHDAKYRIFRELYQQQLSQRSIMAQALA
;
A
#
# COMPACT_ATOMS: atom_id res chain seq x y z
N MET A 1 -18.84 46.84 36.47
CA MET A 1 -18.93 47.69 35.25
C MET A 1 -19.97 47.04 34.34
N ASN A 2 -21.25 47.46 34.30
CA ASN A 2 -21.83 48.51 33.44
C ASN A 2 -21.29 48.45 31.99
N MET A 3 -22.05 48.44 30.89
CA MET A 3 -23.46 48.73 30.54
C MET A 3 -23.69 48.20 29.10
N LYS A 4 -24.80 47.54 28.75
CA LYS A 4 -26.05 48.02 28.07
C LYS A 4 -25.98 48.40 26.57
N GLY A 5 -26.99 47.89 25.83
CA GLY A 5 -27.57 48.41 24.56
C GLY A 5 -27.91 47.26 23.58
N LYS A 6 -29.12 46.65 23.45
CA LYS A 6 -30.48 47.13 23.06
C LYS A 6 -30.47 47.89 21.71
N GLU A 7 -31.34 47.72 20.71
CA GLU A 7 -32.72 47.17 20.57
C GLU A 7 -33.08 47.11 19.04
N MET A 8 -33.85 46.11 18.54
CA MET A 8 -35.24 46.19 17.96
C MET A 8 -35.39 46.87 16.56
N LEU A 9 -36.38 46.63 15.67
CA LEU A 9 -37.56 45.75 15.47
C LEU A 9 -38.07 45.97 14.02
N GLY A 10 -38.94 45.07 13.50
CA GLY A 10 -39.93 45.36 12.44
C GLY A 10 -40.14 44.15 11.50
N LYS A 11 -41.13 43.24 11.64
CA LYS A 11 -42.62 43.26 11.63
C LYS A 11 -43.32 43.60 10.29
N GLY A 12 -44.07 42.61 9.77
CA GLY A 12 -45.26 42.71 8.88
C GLY A 12 -45.45 41.44 8.03
N ARG A 13 -46.27 40.44 8.41
CA ARG A 13 -47.74 40.23 8.18
C ARG A 13 -48.12 40.17 6.68
N THR A 14 -48.94 39.27 6.10
CA THR A 14 -50.04 38.38 6.60
C THR A 14 -50.65 37.53 5.45
N ARG A 15 -51.16 36.32 5.77
CA ARG A 15 -52.41 35.61 5.32
C ARG A 15 -52.63 35.29 3.81
N SER A 16 -53.34 34.24 3.35
CA SER A 16 -54.30 33.27 3.93
C SER A 16 -54.62 32.13 2.92
N ASP A 17 -54.92 30.94 3.44
CA ASP A 17 -55.97 29.95 3.12
C ASP A 17 -56.43 29.67 1.67
N THR A 18 -56.49 28.39 1.27
CA THR A 18 -57.74 27.59 1.09
C THR A 18 -57.50 26.24 0.37
N THR A 19 -57.94 25.14 0.98
CA THR A 19 -58.41 23.87 0.37
C THR A 19 -59.95 23.99 0.13
N PRO A 20 -60.74 23.06 -0.47
CA PRO A 20 -60.55 21.61 -0.69
C PRO A 20 -61.22 20.94 -1.95
N LEU A 21 -61.14 19.59 -2.04
CA LEU A 21 -62.15 18.58 -2.51
C LEU A 21 -62.05 17.85 -3.87
N LEU A 22 -62.12 16.48 -3.74
CA LEU A 22 -62.85 15.43 -4.53
C LEU A 22 -62.47 15.17 -6.02
N GLY A 23 -62.46 13.96 -6.61
CA GLY A 23 -62.83 12.57 -6.25
C GLY A 23 -62.45 11.62 -7.43
N LYS A 24 -62.10 10.34 -7.18
CA LYS A 24 -62.88 9.09 -7.42
C LYS A 24 -62.62 8.29 -8.73
N HIS A 25 -62.48 6.95 -8.54
CA HIS A 25 -62.79 5.78 -9.41
C HIS A 25 -61.77 5.37 -10.50
N LYS A 26 -61.53 4.10 -10.89
CA LYS A 26 -61.93 2.71 -10.48
C LYS A 26 -61.04 1.71 -11.29
N GLN A 27 -60.48 0.65 -10.66
CA GLN A 27 -60.75 -0.80 -10.86
C GLN A 27 -60.17 -1.58 -12.07
N GLN A 28 -59.41 -2.66 -11.74
CA GLN A 28 -59.47 -4.07 -12.23
C GLN A 28 -59.09 -4.37 -13.71
N HIS A 29 -58.53 -5.53 -14.15
CA HIS A 29 -58.33 -6.88 -13.59
C HIS A 29 -57.37 -7.71 -14.51
N GLN A 30 -56.64 -8.66 -13.90
CA GLN A 30 -56.37 -10.06 -14.30
C GLN A 30 -55.66 -10.49 -15.62
N GLN A 31 -54.54 -11.21 -15.40
CA GLN A 31 -53.93 -12.33 -16.14
C GLN A 31 -54.88 -13.58 -16.24
N PRO A 32 -54.66 -14.60 -17.11
CA PRO A 32 -53.49 -15.53 -17.05
C PRO A 32 -53.02 -16.26 -18.34
N HIS A 33 -51.83 -16.89 -18.24
CA HIS A 33 -51.25 -17.93 -19.13
C HIS A 33 -51.97 -19.29 -19.01
N PRO A 34 -51.76 -20.27 -19.93
CA PRO A 34 -50.75 -21.33 -19.67
C PRO A 34 -50.07 -22.03 -20.90
N LYS A 35 -48.79 -22.40 -20.69
CA LYS A 35 -48.06 -23.70 -20.88
C LYS A 35 -48.00 -24.51 -22.21
N ASN A 36 -46.73 -24.78 -22.59
CA ASN A 36 -46.03 -26.05 -22.93
C ASN A 36 -46.59 -27.05 -23.98
N ARG A 37 -45.76 -27.49 -24.95
CA ARG A 37 -44.97 -28.76 -24.92
C ARG A 37 -44.24 -29.07 -26.25
N PHE A 38 -43.15 -29.82 -26.09
CA PHE A 38 -42.22 -30.48 -27.03
C PHE A 38 -42.85 -31.51 -28.00
N HIS A 39 -42.27 -31.70 -29.21
CA HIS A 39 -41.41 -32.85 -29.60
C HIS A 39 -41.28 -33.10 -31.13
N SER A 40 -40.06 -33.51 -31.51
CA SER A 40 -39.66 -34.54 -32.51
C SER A 40 -39.87 -34.39 -34.03
N SER A 41 -38.72 -34.46 -34.73
CA SER A 41 -38.41 -34.88 -36.12
C SER A 41 -38.91 -36.31 -36.48
N PRO A 42 -38.60 -36.96 -37.65
CA PRO A 42 -37.86 -36.58 -38.88
C PRO A 42 -38.42 -37.11 -40.25
N SER A 43 -37.63 -36.97 -41.34
CA SER A 43 -37.61 -37.73 -42.64
C SER A 43 -38.62 -37.33 -43.74
N ALA A 44 -38.37 -37.36 -45.06
CA ALA A 44 -37.19 -37.53 -45.92
C ALA A 44 -37.55 -37.11 -47.39
N CYS A 45 -36.55 -36.63 -48.13
CA CYS A 45 -36.31 -36.62 -49.60
C CYS A 45 -37.46 -36.49 -50.63
N SER A 46 -37.37 -35.50 -51.54
CA SER A 46 -36.95 -35.72 -52.96
C SER A 46 -36.97 -34.45 -53.85
N HIS A 47 -35.91 -34.34 -54.65
CA HIS A 47 -35.73 -33.73 -55.99
C HIS A 47 -35.93 -32.22 -56.30
N SER A 48 -34.76 -31.56 -56.42
CA SER A 48 -34.23 -30.75 -57.54
C SER A 48 -35.11 -29.72 -58.26
N ILE A 49 -34.62 -28.47 -58.33
CA ILE A 49 -34.30 -27.73 -59.58
C ILE A 49 -33.48 -26.45 -59.25
N SER A 50 -32.43 -26.26 -60.06
CA SER A 50 -31.46 -25.16 -60.25
C SER A 50 -31.68 -23.75 -59.67
N SER A 51 -30.62 -23.16 -59.08
CA SER A 51 -29.89 -21.97 -59.59
C SER A 51 -28.76 -21.52 -58.63
N PRO A 52 -27.68 -20.87 -59.12
CA PRO A 52 -26.39 -20.83 -58.45
C PRO A 52 -26.17 -19.53 -57.66
N LEU A 53 -26.00 -19.64 -56.35
CA LEU A 53 -25.35 -18.65 -55.49
C LEU A 53 -24.94 -19.40 -54.23
N PHE A 54 -23.74 -19.10 -53.71
CA PHE A 54 -23.05 -19.77 -52.60
C PHE A 54 -22.21 -20.99 -52.96
N LEU A 55 -21.08 -20.74 -53.62
CA LEU A 55 -19.91 -21.61 -53.53
C LEU A 55 -18.64 -20.76 -53.34
N GLU A 56 -18.50 -20.18 -52.15
CA GLU A 56 -17.21 -19.75 -51.59
C GLU A 56 -17.35 -19.51 -50.08
N MET A 57 -17.77 -20.54 -49.34
CA MET A 57 -17.78 -20.54 -47.87
C MET A 57 -17.67 -21.97 -47.32
N ALA A 58 -16.71 -22.74 -47.84
CA ALA A 58 -16.36 -24.07 -47.30
C ALA A 58 -14.94 -24.51 -47.75
N ALA A 59 -13.95 -23.65 -47.56
CA ALA A 59 -12.53 -24.02 -47.63
C ALA A 59 -11.68 -22.96 -46.88
N ALA A 60 -12.00 -22.69 -45.62
CA ALA A 60 -11.15 -21.89 -44.71
C ALA A 60 -11.29 -22.39 -43.27
N ILE A 61 -11.38 -23.71 -43.08
CA ILE A 61 -11.26 -24.37 -41.77
C ILE A 61 -10.22 -25.49 -41.93
N SER A 62 -8.98 -25.08 -42.21
CA SER A 62 -7.76 -25.86 -41.99
C SER A 62 -6.56 -25.00 -42.39
N SER A 63 -6.26 -24.02 -41.55
CA SER A 63 -5.00 -23.28 -41.42
C SER A 63 -5.24 -22.01 -40.60
N ALA A 64 -5.84 -22.16 -39.42
CA ALA A 64 -5.43 -21.29 -38.33
C ALA A 64 -4.05 -21.78 -37.91
N SER A 65 -3.04 -21.49 -38.73
CA SER A 65 -1.68 -21.37 -38.23
C SER A 65 -1.78 -20.41 -37.05
N SER A 66 -1.43 -20.88 -35.86
CA SER A 66 -1.09 -20.01 -34.75
C SER A 66 -0.13 -18.96 -35.31
N SER A 67 -0.63 -17.75 -35.54
CA SER A 67 0.22 -16.59 -35.69
C SER A 67 1.16 -16.63 -34.50
N PRO A 68 2.49 -16.52 -34.67
CA PRO A 68 3.37 -16.36 -33.53
C PRO A 68 2.80 -15.18 -32.74
N THR A 69 2.47 -15.40 -31.48
CA THR A 69 2.13 -14.32 -30.55
C THR A 69 3.15 -13.22 -30.78
N SER A 70 2.69 -12.07 -31.26
CA SER A 70 3.49 -10.87 -31.43
C SER A 70 4.37 -10.72 -30.19
N HIS A 71 5.68 -10.56 -30.39
CA HIS A 71 6.66 -10.42 -29.31
C HIS A 71 6.25 -9.29 -28.36
N CYS A 72 5.49 -9.61 -27.33
CA CYS A 72 5.06 -8.66 -26.32
C CYS A 72 6.20 -8.59 -25.30
N ASN A 73 6.74 -7.40 -25.05
CA ASN A 73 7.73 -7.24 -23.99
C ASN A 73 7.02 -7.47 -22.66
N VAL A 74 7.57 -8.39 -21.85
CA VAL A 74 7.00 -8.73 -20.55
C VAL A 74 7.91 -8.22 -19.44
N PHE A 75 7.32 -7.60 -18.43
CA PHE A 75 8.03 -7.07 -17.27
C PHE A 75 7.65 -7.85 -16.02
N LEU A 76 8.63 -8.18 -15.19
CA LEU A 76 8.42 -8.92 -13.94
C LEU A 76 8.52 -7.97 -12.75
N GLY A 77 7.43 -7.89 -11.98
CA GLY A 77 7.43 -7.31 -10.65
C GLY A 77 7.55 -8.39 -9.57
N VAL A 78 8.38 -8.15 -8.57
CA VAL A 78 8.48 -8.97 -7.36
C VAL A 78 8.17 -8.11 -6.15
N ASP A 79 7.31 -8.60 -5.27
CA ASP A 79 6.87 -7.93 -4.04
C ASP A 79 7.06 -8.87 -2.83
N VAL A 80 7.95 -8.50 -1.92
CA VAL A 80 8.17 -9.23 -0.66
C VAL A 80 7.50 -8.49 0.49
N GLY A 81 6.26 -8.89 0.77
CA GLY A 81 5.49 -8.42 1.92
C GLY A 81 5.86 -9.15 3.22
N THR A 82 5.13 -8.86 4.30
CA THR A 82 5.40 -9.46 5.62
C THR A 82 5.24 -10.98 5.65
N GLY A 83 4.21 -11.54 4.99
CA GLY A 83 3.86 -12.96 5.10
C GLY A 83 4.12 -13.80 3.85
N SER A 84 4.44 -13.19 2.72
CA SER A 84 4.73 -13.91 1.48
C SER A 84 5.53 -13.08 0.49
N ALA A 85 6.28 -13.77 -0.36
CA ALA A 85 6.85 -13.23 -1.59
C ALA A 85 5.88 -13.47 -2.75
N ARG A 86 5.63 -12.44 -3.54
CA ARG A 86 4.74 -12.45 -4.71
C ARG A 86 5.52 -12.08 -5.97
N ALA A 87 5.09 -12.63 -7.10
CA ALA A 87 5.62 -12.29 -8.41
C ALA A 87 4.47 -12.10 -9.40
N GLY A 88 4.59 -11.12 -10.29
CA GLY A 88 3.60 -10.81 -11.32
C GLY A 88 4.25 -10.41 -12.63
N LEU A 89 3.74 -10.93 -13.75
CA LEU A 89 4.18 -10.61 -15.10
C LEU A 89 3.17 -9.69 -15.77
N PHE A 90 3.66 -8.61 -16.40
CA PHE A 90 2.84 -7.58 -17.02
C PHE A 90 3.25 -7.37 -18.48
N ASP A 91 2.27 -7.08 -19.33
CA ASP A 91 2.50 -6.62 -20.71
C ASP A 91 2.84 -5.11 -20.76
N GLU A 92 3.07 -4.59 -21.97
CA GLU A 92 3.43 -3.20 -22.22
C GLU A 92 2.31 -2.22 -21.86
N GLU A 93 1.07 -2.69 -21.80
CA GLU A 93 -0.09 -1.93 -21.37
C GLU A 93 -0.31 -1.98 -19.85
N GLY A 94 0.53 -2.70 -19.09
CA GLY A 94 0.43 -2.83 -17.64
C GLY A 94 -0.72 -3.74 -17.18
N LYS A 95 -1.10 -4.73 -17.97
CA LYS A 95 -2.09 -5.76 -17.59
C LYS A 95 -1.38 -6.99 -17.06
N LEU A 96 -1.87 -7.53 -15.95
CA LEU A 96 -1.34 -8.75 -15.36
C LEU A 96 -1.62 -9.98 -16.25
N LEU A 97 -0.55 -10.66 -16.65
CA LEU A 97 -0.57 -11.90 -17.44
C LEU A 97 -0.60 -13.15 -16.55
N GLY A 98 0.03 -13.08 -15.38
CA GLY A 98 0.03 -14.15 -14.39
C GLY A 98 0.76 -13.73 -13.12
N SER A 99 0.25 -14.17 -11.97
CA SER A 99 0.86 -13.94 -10.67
C SER A 99 0.86 -15.21 -9.82
N ALA A 100 1.79 -15.27 -8.89
CA ALA A 100 1.84 -16.32 -7.88
C ALA A 100 2.43 -15.77 -6.57
N SER A 101 2.21 -16.51 -5.49
CA SER A 101 2.73 -16.19 -4.17
C SER A 101 3.35 -17.42 -3.51
N SER A 102 4.33 -17.20 -2.64
CA SER A 102 4.98 -18.21 -1.83
C SER A 102 5.14 -17.69 -0.41
N PRO A 103 4.70 -18.44 0.63
CA PRO A 103 4.80 -18.00 2.02
C PRO A 103 6.26 -17.87 2.45
N ILE A 104 6.51 -16.96 3.40
CA ILE A 104 7.83 -16.78 4.03
C ILE A 104 7.73 -17.04 5.53
N GLN A 105 8.80 -17.58 6.10
CA GLN A 105 8.92 -17.90 7.51
C GLN A 105 9.08 -16.63 8.35
N ILE A 106 8.28 -16.49 9.41
CA ILE A 106 8.40 -15.40 10.39
C ILE A 106 8.56 -16.01 11.78
N TRP A 107 9.49 -15.48 12.56
CA TRP A 107 9.59 -15.74 14.00
C TRP A 107 9.15 -14.52 14.78
N LYS A 108 8.28 -14.69 15.77
CA LYS A 108 7.77 -13.61 16.63
C LYS A 108 7.92 -14.00 18.11
N GLU A 109 8.72 -13.22 18.83
CA GLU A 109 9.02 -13.41 20.25
C GLU A 109 8.93 -12.06 20.98
N GLY A 110 7.77 -11.79 21.59
CA GLY A 110 7.49 -10.47 22.15
C GLY A 110 7.54 -9.38 21.08
N ASP A 111 8.38 -8.37 21.30
CA ASP A 111 8.61 -7.25 20.37
C ASP A 111 9.65 -7.57 19.28
N CYS A 112 10.31 -8.73 19.35
CA CYS A 112 11.29 -9.19 18.37
C CYS A 112 10.60 -9.99 17.25
N ILE A 113 10.76 -9.52 16.02
CA ILE A 113 10.16 -10.10 14.81
C ILE A 113 11.25 -10.26 13.75
N GLU A 114 11.48 -11.50 13.33
CA GLU A 114 12.63 -11.87 12.51
C GLU A 114 12.24 -12.73 11.31
N GLN A 115 13.05 -12.65 10.26
CA GLN A 115 12.90 -13.40 9.01
C GLN A 115 14.25 -13.96 8.55
N SER A 116 14.20 -14.78 7.49
CA SER A 116 15.39 -15.36 6.86
C SER A 116 15.52 -14.90 5.41
N SER A 117 16.67 -14.33 5.06
CA SER A 117 16.92 -13.90 3.69
C SER A 117 16.95 -15.09 2.72
N THR A 118 17.53 -16.21 3.13
CA THR A 118 17.60 -17.43 2.30
C THR A 118 16.21 -17.98 2.01
N ASP A 119 15.34 -18.02 3.02
CA ASP A 119 13.94 -18.43 2.86
C ASP A 119 13.19 -17.49 1.89
N ILE A 120 13.32 -16.18 2.10
CA ILE A 120 12.73 -15.17 1.22
C ILE A 120 13.17 -15.34 -0.23
N TRP A 121 14.47 -15.55 -0.48
CA TRP A 121 14.96 -15.73 -1.86
C TRP A 121 14.43 -17.02 -2.51
N HIS A 122 14.30 -18.10 -1.75
CA HIS A 122 13.67 -19.32 -2.23
C HIS A 122 12.18 -19.12 -2.53
N ALA A 123 11.46 -18.39 -1.68
CA ALA A 123 10.06 -18.03 -1.90
C ALA A 123 9.90 -17.15 -3.15
N VAL A 124 10.76 -16.14 -3.34
CA VAL A 124 10.82 -15.30 -4.55
C VAL A 124 11.04 -16.16 -5.79
N CYS A 125 12.06 -17.03 -5.79
CA CYS A 125 12.34 -17.93 -6.92
C CYS A 125 11.13 -18.83 -7.25
N SER A 126 10.47 -19.34 -6.21
CA SER A 126 9.29 -20.20 -6.35
C SER A 126 8.08 -19.46 -6.90
N ALA A 127 7.80 -18.26 -6.39
CA ALA A 127 6.73 -17.39 -6.86
C ALA A 127 6.96 -16.99 -8.32
N VAL A 128 8.17 -16.57 -8.70
CA VAL A 128 8.49 -16.22 -10.09
C VAL A 128 8.28 -17.40 -11.03
N LYS A 129 8.78 -18.60 -10.67
CA LYS A 129 8.61 -19.80 -11.50
C LYS A 129 7.13 -20.14 -11.70
N ALA A 130 6.33 -20.05 -10.64
CA ALA A 130 4.90 -20.30 -10.71
C ALA A 130 4.17 -19.23 -11.55
N ALA A 131 4.51 -17.95 -11.40
CA ALA A 131 3.94 -16.86 -12.18
C ALA A 131 4.21 -17.03 -13.68
N CYS A 132 5.45 -17.36 -14.07
CA CYS A 132 5.80 -17.64 -15.48
C CYS A 132 4.99 -18.80 -16.04
N SER A 133 4.85 -19.88 -15.27
CA SER A 133 4.06 -21.05 -15.67
C SER A 133 2.57 -20.71 -15.86
N LEU A 134 2.00 -19.85 -15.02
CA LEU A 134 0.61 -19.42 -15.13
C LEU A 134 0.39 -18.46 -16.31
N ALA A 135 1.34 -17.54 -16.53
CA ALA A 135 1.33 -16.63 -17.67
C ALA A 135 1.62 -17.32 -19.02
N LYS A 136 2.17 -18.54 -19.00
CA LYS A 136 2.68 -19.27 -20.18
C LYS A 136 3.75 -18.47 -20.93
N ILE A 137 4.62 -17.82 -20.17
CA ILE A 137 5.70 -16.97 -20.69
C ILE A 137 7.04 -17.64 -20.37
N ASP A 138 7.87 -17.81 -21.40
CA ASP A 138 9.24 -18.28 -21.23
C ASP A 138 10.13 -17.20 -20.63
N GLY A 139 11.16 -17.61 -19.88
CA GLY A 139 12.08 -16.68 -19.21
C GLY A 139 12.76 -15.66 -20.15
N GLU A 140 12.92 -15.99 -21.43
CA GLU A 140 13.55 -15.12 -22.44
C GLU A 140 12.68 -13.92 -22.87
N GLN A 141 11.37 -14.02 -22.65
CA GLN A 141 10.42 -12.96 -22.99
C GLN A 141 10.39 -11.86 -21.91
N VAL A 142 10.92 -12.14 -20.72
CA VAL A 142 11.03 -11.17 -19.62
C VAL A 142 12.17 -10.20 -19.93
N LYS A 143 11.82 -8.93 -20.21
CA LYS A 143 12.76 -7.88 -20.61
C LYS A 143 13.37 -7.12 -19.44
N GLY A 144 12.68 -7.08 -18.30
CA GLY A 144 13.15 -6.37 -17.12
C GLY A 144 12.52 -6.91 -15.84
N ILE A 145 13.24 -6.75 -14.74
CA ILE A 145 12.84 -7.19 -13.41
C ILE A 145 12.93 -5.99 -12.46
N GLY A 146 11.93 -5.79 -11.63
CA GLY A 146 12.03 -4.90 -10.48
C GLY A 146 11.60 -5.58 -9.19
N PHE A 147 12.17 -5.09 -8.09
CA PHE A 147 11.92 -5.60 -6.75
C PHE A 147 11.32 -4.51 -5.86
N ALA A 148 10.30 -4.90 -5.10
CA ALA A 148 9.76 -4.14 -4.00
C ALA A 148 9.69 -5.03 -2.75
N ALA A 149 9.90 -4.45 -1.57
CA ALA A 149 9.79 -5.18 -0.32
C ALA A 149 9.44 -4.28 0.86
N THR A 150 9.00 -4.88 1.96
CA THR A 150 8.95 -4.17 3.25
C THR A 150 10.31 -3.57 3.61
N CYS A 151 10.33 -2.45 4.34
CA CYS A 151 11.55 -1.78 4.82
C CYS A 151 12.22 -2.52 6.02
N SER A 152 12.41 -3.83 5.87
CA SER A 152 13.07 -4.69 6.86
C SER A 152 14.59 -4.59 6.75
N LEU A 153 15.32 -4.69 7.87
CA LEU A 153 16.78 -4.60 7.91
C LEU A 153 17.43 -5.97 7.71
N GLY A 154 18.26 -6.14 6.68
CA GLY A 154 19.01 -7.37 6.40
C GLY A 154 20.52 -7.27 6.69
N LEU A 155 21.11 -8.40 7.11
CA LEU A 155 22.54 -8.52 7.50
C LEU A 155 23.29 -9.56 6.67
N TYR A 156 24.49 -9.18 6.22
CA TYR A 156 25.32 -10.05 5.38
C TYR A 156 26.82 -9.97 5.74
N LEU A 157 27.47 -11.14 5.80
CA LEU A 157 28.92 -11.32 5.83
C LEU A 157 29.46 -11.35 4.40
N GLN A 158 30.74 -11.06 4.20
CA GLN A 158 31.51 -11.48 3.02
C GLN A 158 32.72 -12.29 3.52
N THR A 159 32.69 -13.61 3.39
CA THR A 159 33.87 -14.46 3.64
C THR A 159 34.65 -14.64 2.36
N PHE A 160 35.69 -13.82 2.16
CA PHE A 160 36.83 -14.22 1.35
C PHE A 160 37.73 -15.10 2.22
N THR A 161 37.49 -16.41 2.26
CA THR A 161 38.55 -17.35 2.64
C THR A 161 39.06 -18.01 1.37
N GLU A 162 40.26 -17.62 0.95
CA GLU A 162 41.06 -18.31 -0.06
C GLU A 162 41.29 -19.77 0.39
N ARG A 163 40.36 -20.66 0.04
CA ARG A 163 40.49 -22.11 -0.15
C ARG A 163 39.07 -22.69 -0.05
N VAL A 164 38.72 -23.48 -1.05
CA VAL A 164 37.40 -24.10 -1.31
C VAL A 164 36.46 -23.18 -2.11
N ALA A 165 36.27 -23.51 -3.38
CA ALA A 165 35.22 -22.96 -4.22
C ALA A 165 33.86 -23.38 -3.64
N VAL A 166 33.24 -22.46 -2.92
CA VAL A 166 31.84 -22.46 -2.50
C VAL A 166 31.25 -21.15 -3.03
N ASP A 167 29.97 -21.16 -3.42
CA ASP A 167 29.22 -20.03 -4.00
C ASP A 167 29.72 -18.67 -3.53
N ALA A 168 29.91 -17.73 -4.46
CA ALA A 168 30.52 -16.41 -4.25
C ALA A 168 29.72 -15.45 -3.34
N ASP A 169 28.87 -15.97 -2.48
CA ASP A 169 27.93 -15.27 -1.61
C ASP A 169 28.32 -15.49 -0.15
N GLY A 170 28.50 -14.42 0.62
CA GLY A 170 28.85 -14.58 2.04
C GLY A 170 27.67 -15.07 2.90
N SER A 171 28.00 -15.65 4.05
CA SER A 171 27.02 -16.28 4.93
C SER A 171 26.14 -15.26 5.68
N PRO A 172 24.84 -15.52 5.89
CA PRO A 172 23.99 -14.72 6.76
C PRO A 172 24.58 -14.52 8.17
N VAL A 173 24.45 -13.32 8.73
CA VAL A 173 24.82 -13.03 10.14
C VAL A 173 23.57 -12.90 10.98
N THR A 174 23.54 -13.56 12.15
CA THR A 174 22.35 -13.57 13.02
C THR A 174 22.05 -12.19 13.62
N VAL A 175 20.76 -11.86 13.69
CA VAL A 175 20.20 -10.72 14.45
C VAL A 175 19.46 -11.19 15.71
N SER A 176 19.52 -12.49 16.00
CA SER A 176 18.72 -13.13 17.03
C SER A 176 19.58 -13.48 18.23
N TRP A 177 18.99 -13.38 19.42
CA TRP A 177 19.59 -13.90 20.65
C TRP A 177 19.78 -15.42 20.61
N SER A 178 19.08 -16.13 19.73
CA SER A 178 19.24 -17.57 19.56
C SER A 178 20.59 -17.97 18.96
N GLY A 179 21.32 -17.02 18.34
CA GLY A 179 22.53 -17.31 17.57
C GLY A 179 22.27 -18.00 16.23
N ASP A 180 21.02 -18.23 15.85
CA ASP A 180 20.67 -18.87 14.58
C ASP A 180 20.95 -17.92 13.42
N SER A 181 21.96 -18.23 12.61
CA SER A 181 22.37 -17.43 11.45
C SER A 181 21.28 -17.32 10.38
N ARG A 182 20.29 -18.23 10.38
CA ARG A 182 19.14 -18.12 9.46
C ARG A 182 18.23 -16.95 9.81
N ARG A 183 18.22 -16.50 11.08
CA ARG A 183 17.45 -15.35 11.56
C ARG A 183 18.33 -14.10 11.39
N ASN A 184 18.39 -13.57 10.17
CA ASN A 184 19.30 -12.49 9.76
C ASN A 184 18.59 -11.24 9.23
N ILE A 185 17.27 -11.17 9.40
CA ILE A 185 16.47 -9.99 9.04
C ILE A 185 15.68 -9.54 10.27
N ILE A 186 15.79 -8.26 10.63
CA ILE A 186 14.87 -7.60 11.57
C ILE A 186 13.71 -7.02 10.76
N VAL A 187 12.50 -7.53 11.00
CA VAL A 187 11.31 -7.14 10.23
C VAL A 187 10.93 -5.68 10.51
N TRP A 188 10.31 -5.01 9.55
CA TRP A 188 9.90 -3.60 9.67
C TRP A 188 9.14 -3.31 10.99
N MET A 189 8.17 -4.17 11.34
CA MET A 189 7.31 -4.05 12.53
C MET A 189 7.95 -4.49 13.86
N ASP A 190 9.25 -4.81 13.87
CA ASP A 190 9.99 -5.11 15.10
C ASP A 190 10.20 -3.84 15.94
N HIS A 191 9.87 -3.91 17.24
CA HIS A 191 9.94 -2.78 18.18
C HIS A 191 11.04 -2.95 19.25
N ARG A 192 12.01 -3.85 19.06
CA ARG A 192 13.11 -4.06 20.04
C ARG A 192 13.93 -2.79 20.31
N ALA A 193 13.96 -1.86 19.35
CA ALA A 193 14.80 -0.66 19.34
C ALA A 193 14.11 0.61 19.89
N VAL A 194 13.01 0.49 20.65
CA VAL A 194 12.29 1.65 21.24
C VAL A 194 13.21 2.54 22.06
N LYS A 195 14.05 1.97 22.94
CA LYS A 195 14.97 2.74 23.80
C LYS A 195 16.01 3.51 22.97
N GLN A 196 16.49 2.91 21.89
CA GLN A 196 17.46 3.52 20.99
C GLN A 196 16.82 4.65 20.18
N ALA A 197 15.57 4.48 19.74
CA ALA A 197 14.81 5.56 19.11
C ALA A 197 14.64 6.75 20.06
N GLU A 198 14.25 6.52 21.31
CA GLU A 198 14.15 7.59 22.35
C GLU A 198 15.49 8.30 22.56
N LYS A 199 16.59 7.55 22.64
CA LYS A 199 17.95 8.10 22.77
C LYS A 199 18.34 8.96 21.57
N ILE A 200 18.06 8.52 20.35
CA ILE A 200 18.31 9.30 19.12
C ILE A 200 17.45 10.56 19.10
N ASN A 201 16.16 10.45 19.44
CA ASN A 201 15.24 11.58 19.44
C ASN A 201 15.60 12.66 20.46
N SER A 202 16.30 12.32 21.54
CA SER A 202 16.76 13.29 22.56
C SER A 202 17.85 14.25 22.07
N ARG A 203 18.51 13.94 20.95
CA ARG A 203 19.65 14.69 20.39
C ARG A 203 19.26 15.89 19.53
N ASN A 204 18.01 15.95 19.05
CA ASN A 204 17.46 17.04 18.24
C ASN A 204 18.29 17.39 16.98
N SER A 205 18.84 16.38 16.31
CA SER A 205 19.62 16.54 15.08
C SER A 205 18.77 17.06 13.89
N PRO A 206 19.31 17.90 12.99
CA PRO A 206 18.58 18.42 11.83
C PRO A 206 17.96 17.35 10.93
N VAL A 207 18.59 16.17 10.81
CA VAL A 207 18.05 15.08 9.97
C VAL A 207 16.69 14.57 10.44
N LEU A 208 16.39 14.71 11.74
CA LEU A 208 15.12 14.27 12.33
C LEU A 208 13.93 15.08 11.82
N GLN A 209 14.16 16.29 11.29
CA GLN A 209 13.10 17.10 10.69
C GLN A 209 12.45 16.39 9.49
N TYR A 210 13.20 15.58 8.75
CA TYR A 210 12.70 14.79 7.64
C TYR A 210 11.94 13.52 8.08
N CYS A 211 12.04 13.15 9.37
CA CYS A 211 11.28 12.06 9.96
C CYS A 211 10.02 12.57 10.68
N GLY A 212 9.54 13.78 10.37
CA GLY A 212 8.41 14.41 11.06
C GLY A 212 8.73 14.87 12.49
N GLY A 213 10.02 15.00 12.83
CA GLY A 213 10.52 15.44 14.14
C GLY A 213 11.08 14.33 15.04
N SER A 214 10.85 13.05 14.71
CA SER A 214 11.36 11.93 15.50
C SER A 214 11.51 10.66 14.65
N VAL A 215 12.60 9.91 14.83
CA VAL A 215 12.74 8.58 14.25
C VAL A 215 11.83 7.56 14.94
N SER A 216 11.25 6.67 14.13
CA SER A 216 10.50 5.50 14.60
C SER A 216 11.45 4.37 14.98
N PRO A 217 11.14 3.52 15.99
CA PRO A 217 11.90 2.28 16.24
C PRO A 217 11.90 1.31 15.05
N GLU A 218 10.97 1.48 14.10
CA GLU A 218 10.87 0.69 12.87
C GLU A 218 11.93 1.08 11.82
N MET A 219 12.54 2.28 11.93
CA MET A 219 13.59 2.76 11.03
C MET A 219 14.96 2.11 11.33
N GLN A 220 15.89 2.22 10.39
CA GLN A 220 17.15 1.49 10.47
C GLN A 220 18.15 2.01 11.52
N PRO A 221 18.35 3.32 11.75
CA PRO A 221 19.33 3.80 12.73
C PRO A 221 19.07 3.29 14.16
N PRO A 222 17.84 3.29 14.71
CA PRO A 222 17.55 2.67 16.00
C PRO A 222 17.88 1.18 16.04
N LYS A 223 17.55 0.41 14.99
CA LYS A 223 17.83 -1.03 14.90
C LYS A 223 19.33 -1.32 14.85
N LEU A 224 20.09 -0.53 14.09
CA LEU A 224 21.56 -0.62 14.04
C LEU A 224 22.18 -0.31 15.40
N LEU A 225 21.72 0.74 16.08
CA LEU A 225 22.20 1.08 17.41
C LEU A 225 21.88 -0.04 18.42
N TRP A 226 20.68 -0.63 18.32
CA TRP A 226 20.32 -1.78 19.15
C TRP A 226 21.26 -2.96 18.90
N LEU A 227 21.55 -3.29 17.64
CA LEU A 227 22.45 -4.38 17.29
C LEU A 227 23.88 -4.15 17.79
N LYS A 228 24.40 -2.92 17.67
CA LYS A 228 25.72 -2.57 18.21
C LYS A 228 25.79 -2.70 19.73
N GLU A 229 24.73 -2.29 20.44
CA GLU A 229 24.68 -2.35 21.90
C GLU A 229 24.45 -3.78 22.43
N ASN A 230 23.73 -4.62 21.70
CA ASN A 230 23.23 -5.91 22.21
C ASN A 230 23.91 -7.14 21.58
N LEU A 231 24.33 -7.07 20.30
CA LEU A 231 24.91 -8.18 19.54
C LEU A 231 26.27 -7.79 18.94
N GLN A 232 27.24 -7.47 19.81
CA GLN A 232 28.57 -6.99 19.42
C GLN A 232 29.34 -7.96 18.51
N GLU A 233 29.19 -9.28 18.73
CA GLU A 233 29.82 -10.29 17.88
C GLU A 233 29.27 -10.21 16.45
N SER A 234 27.93 -10.22 16.29
CA SER A 234 27.28 -10.00 14.99
C SER A 234 27.71 -8.68 14.37
N TRP A 235 27.72 -7.58 15.13
CA TRP A 235 28.13 -6.26 14.65
C TRP A 235 29.55 -6.26 14.05
N SER A 236 30.49 -6.96 14.69
CA SER A 236 31.87 -7.07 14.23
C SER A 236 32.01 -7.90 12.95
N MET A 237 31.14 -8.89 12.74
CA MET A 237 31.14 -9.76 11.57
C MET A 237 30.48 -9.12 10.35
N VAL A 238 29.56 -8.17 10.53
CA VAL A 238 28.78 -7.64 9.40
C VAL A 238 29.65 -6.86 8.41
N PHE A 239 29.54 -7.27 7.14
CA PHE A 239 30.19 -6.61 6.01
C PHE A 239 29.27 -5.56 5.37
N ARG A 240 27.96 -5.83 5.30
CA ARG A 240 26.94 -4.93 4.75
C ARG A 240 25.65 -4.96 5.55
N TRP A 241 25.10 -3.77 5.73
CA TRP A 241 23.74 -3.50 6.15
C TRP A 241 22.94 -3.06 4.93
N MET A 242 21.80 -3.69 4.69
CA MET A 242 20.95 -3.36 3.55
C MET A 242 19.49 -3.36 3.97
N ASP A 243 18.69 -2.51 3.33
CA ASP A 243 17.25 -2.68 3.34
C ASP A 243 16.89 -3.94 2.52
N LEU A 244 15.81 -4.63 2.87
CA LEU A 244 15.42 -5.89 2.23
C LEU A 244 15.26 -5.73 0.71
N SER A 245 14.69 -4.61 0.28
CA SER A 245 14.49 -4.31 -1.15
C SER A 245 15.82 -4.13 -1.90
N ASP A 246 16.80 -3.43 -1.30
CA ASP A 246 18.16 -3.32 -1.85
C ASP A 246 18.88 -4.67 -1.87
N TRP A 247 18.69 -5.48 -0.83
CA TRP A 247 19.28 -6.81 -0.80
C TRP A 247 18.75 -7.72 -1.91
N LEU A 248 17.46 -7.66 -2.25
CA LEU A 248 16.91 -8.45 -3.37
C LEU A 248 17.57 -8.08 -4.69
N SER A 249 17.75 -6.78 -4.94
CA SER A 249 18.45 -6.29 -6.13
C SER A 249 19.93 -6.65 -6.13
N TYR A 250 20.63 -6.52 -5.00
CA TYR A 250 22.02 -6.97 -4.83
C TYR A 250 22.13 -8.49 -5.05
N ARG A 251 21.23 -9.29 -4.48
CA ARG A 251 21.20 -10.75 -4.65
C ARG A 251 21.00 -11.14 -6.11
N ALA A 252 20.21 -10.37 -6.85
CA ALA A 252 19.95 -10.60 -8.26
C ALA A 252 21.13 -10.20 -9.18
N THR A 253 21.89 -9.16 -8.83
CA THR A 253 22.84 -8.50 -9.75
C THR A 253 24.31 -8.51 -9.32
N GLY A 254 24.57 -8.66 -8.02
CA GLY A 254 25.88 -8.43 -7.41
C GLY A 254 26.25 -6.95 -7.24
N ASP A 255 25.38 -6.02 -7.65
CA ASP A 255 25.62 -4.57 -7.59
C ASP A 255 25.23 -4.00 -6.22
N ASP A 256 26.18 -3.34 -5.56
CA ASP A 256 26.05 -2.80 -4.19
C ASP A 256 25.39 -1.41 -4.14
N THR A 257 24.87 -0.91 -5.27
CA THR A 257 24.14 0.36 -5.36
C THR A 257 22.82 0.28 -4.58
N ARG A 258 22.52 1.33 -3.81
CA ARG A 258 21.30 1.43 -2.98
C ARG A 258 20.21 2.25 -3.66
N SER A 259 18.97 1.97 -3.33
CA SER A 259 17.85 2.81 -3.73
C SER A 259 17.84 4.14 -2.95
N LEU A 260 17.60 5.24 -3.67
CA LEU A 260 17.26 6.51 -3.01
C LEU A 260 15.99 6.39 -2.15
N CYS A 261 15.05 5.52 -2.52
CA CYS A 261 13.83 5.30 -1.74
C CYS A 261 14.14 4.79 -0.33
N THR A 262 14.90 3.71 -0.23
CA THR A 262 15.21 3.07 1.06
C THR A 262 16.01 4.00 1.93
N THR A 263 17.13 4.50 1.39
CA THR A 263 18.10 5.32 2.11
C THR A 263 17.49 6.62 2.63
N VAL A 264 16.76 7.35 1.79
CA VAL A 264 16.15 8.62 2.20
C VAL A 264 15.03 8.41 3.22
N CYS A 265 14.16 7.43 3.00
CA CYS A 265 12.98 7.25 3.84
C CYS A 265 13.30 6.62 5.20
N LYS A 266 14.31 5.73 5.28
CA LYS A 266 14.50 4.85 6.45
C LYS A 266 15.92 4.85 7.04
N TRP A 267 16.89 5.48 6.37
CA TRP A 267 18.29 5.58 6.81
C TRP A 267 18.77 7.01 7.05
N THR A 268 17.86 7.99 7.09
CA THR A 268 18.20 9.41 7.31
C THR A 268 19.14 10.01 6.26
N TYR A 269 19.19 9.43 5.05
CA TYR A 269 19.99 9.95 3.95
C TYR A 269 19.36 11.22 3.34
N LEU A 270 20.17 12.25 3.12
CA LEU A 270 19.72 13.53 2.58
C LEU A 270 19.77 13.52 1.05
N GLY A 271 18.78 12.89 0.41
CA GLY A 271 18.73 12.71 -1.05
C GLY A 271 18.81 14.00 -1.88
N HIS A 272 18.42 15.14 -1.30
CA HIS A 272 18.49 16.45 -1.96
C HIS A 272 19.91 16.97 -2.17
N ALA A 273 20.92 16.30 -1.62
CA ALA A 273 22.33 16.50 -2.01
C ALA A 273 22.54 16.31 -3.53
N HIS A 274 21.66 15.57 -4.22
CA HIS A 274 21.74 15.31 -5.66
C HIS A 274 20.94 16.28 -6.54
N MET A 275 20.15 17.19 -5.95
CA MET A 275 19.13 17.98 -6.66
C MET A 275 19.68 18.86 -7.80
N GLN A 276 20.93 19.31 -7.71
CA GLN A 276 21.54 20.19 -8.72
C GLN A 276 22.51 19.47 -9.67
N HIS A 277 22.69 18.15 -9.49
CA HIS A 277 23.78 17.43 -10.13
C HIS A 277 23.31 16.49 -11.24
N ILE A 278 22.10 15.93 -11.17
CA ILE A 278 21.66 14.82 -12.05
C ILE A 278 20.14 14.88 -12.32
N ASN A 279 19.75 14.62 -13.57
CA ASN A 279 18.36 14.42 -14.02
C ASN A 279 18.08 12.92 -14.21
N GLU A 280 16.84 12.48 -14.02
CA GLU A 280 16.43 11.07 -14.21
C GLU A 280 16.75 10.51 -15.61
N LYS A 281 16.63 11.32 -16.67
CA LYS A 281 16.87 10.87 -18.07
C LYS A 281 18.31 10.50 -18.35
N ASP A 282 19.24 11.05 -17.57
CA ASP A 282 20.66 10.72 -17.57
C ASP A 282 21.04 9.94 -16.30
N SER A 283 20.11 9.10 -15.81
CA SER A 283 20.28 8.34 -14.58
C SER A 283 21.51 7.44 -14.64
N ARG A 284 22.41 7.67 -13.69
CA ARG A 284 23.59 6.88 -13.36
C ARG A 284 23.59 6.60 -11.87
N ASP A 285 24.33 5.60 -11.45
CA ASP A 285 24.64 5.43 -10.04
C ASP A 285 25.47 6.64 -9.56
N MET A 286 25.20 7.08 -8.33
CA MET A 286 25.68 8.34 -7.78
C MET A 286 26.46 8.05 -6.51
N GLU A 287 27.63 8.69 -6.36
CA GLU A 287 28.36 8.65 -5.09
C GLU A 287 27.45 9.12 -3.94
N ALA A 288 27.41 8.35 -2.86
CA ALA A 288 26.47 8.55 -1.76
C ALA A 288 26.87 9.74 -0.85
N CYS A 289 26.80 10.97 -1.35
CA CYS A 289 27.21 12.19 -0.63
C CYS A 289 26.18 12.77 0.36
N GLY A 290 24.97 12.21 0.43
CA GLY A 290 23.90 12.65 1.35
C GLY A 290 23.93 12.02 2.74
N TRP A 291 24.97 11.25 3.10
CA TRP A 291 25.13 10.78 4.47
C TRP A 291 25.56 11.95 5.37
N ASP A 292 24.93 12.06 6.54
CA ASP A 292 25.29 13.06 7.56
C ASP A 292 26.21 12.40 8.60
N ASP A 293 27.52 12.59 8.42
CA ASP A 293 28.55 11.96 9.25
C ASP A 293 28.46 12.39 10.72
N ASP A 294 28.20 13.68 10.94
CA ASP A 294 28.01 14.24 12.28
C ASP A 294 26.85 13.54 13.00
N PHE A 295 25.73 13.28 12.30
CA PHE A 295 24.61 12.53 12.87
C PHE A 295 25.01 11.09 13.23
N TRP A 296 25.68 10.35 12.34
CA TRP A 296 26.06 8.96 12.61
C TRP A 296 27.06 8.85 13.77
N GLU A 297 28.03 9.76 13.84
CA GLU A 297 28.96 9.88 14.97
C GLU A 297 28.22 10.22 16.26
N GLU A 298 27.37 11.25 16.23
CA GLU A 298 26.58 11.70 17.37
C GLU A 298 25.76 10.56 17.95
N ILE A 299 25.13 9.73 17.09
CA ILE A 299 24.28 8.64 17.57
C ILE A 299 25.03 7.43 18.14
N GLY A 300 26.35 7.40 18.00
CA GLY A 300 27.22 6.30 18.44
C GLY A 300 27.45 5.23 17.37
N LEU A 301 27.25 5.56 16.10
CA LEU A 301 27.38 4.69 14.93
C LEU A 301 28.44 5.21 13.92
N GLY A 302 29.42 6.00 14.38
CA GLY A 302 30.49 6.57 13.54
C GLY A 302 31.38 5.54 12.82
N ASP A 303 31.40 4.28 13.28
CA ASP A 303 32.06 3.17 12.60
C ASP A 303 31.39 2.77 11.27
N LEU A 304 30.19 3.28 10.99
CA LEU A 304 29.55 3.16 9.68
C LEU A 304 30.05 4.22 8.69
N VAL A 305 30.63 5.33 9.16
CA VAL A 305 31.26 6.36 8.32
C VAL A 305 32.62 5.87 7.80
N GLU A 306 33.32 5.09 8.63
CA GLU A 306 34.63 4.51 8.28
C GLU A 306 34.62 3.77 6.94
N GLY A 307 35.68 3.97 6.16
CA GLY A 307 35.79 3.36 4.84
C GLY A 307 34.78 3.91 3.84
N HIS A 308 34.42 5.20 3.94
CA HIS A 308 33.48 5.87 3.01
C HIS A 308 32.14 5.12 2.95
N HIS A 309 31.49 4.93 4.10
CA HIS A 309 30.13 4.35 4.17
C HIS A 309 29.99 2.95 3.56
N ALA A 310 31.08 2.19 3.43
CA ALA A 310 31.09 0.91 2.72
C ALA A 310 30.03 -0.06 3.26
N LYS A 311 29.81 -0.06 4.57
CA LYS A 311 28.86 -0.97 5.22
C LYS A 311 27.41 -0.63 4.91
N ILE A 312 27.06 0.62 4.59
CA ILE A 312 25.67 1.07 4.43
C ILE A 312 25.34 1.47 2.99
N GLY A 313 26.34 1.80 2.17
CA GLY A 313 26.19 2.07 0.75
C GLY A 313 27.03 3.25 0.28
N ARG A 314 27.89 3.00 -0.71
CA ARG A 314 28.73 4.02 -1.37
C ARG A 314 28.11 4.65 -2.60
N SER A 315 27.15 3.94 -3.19
CA SER A 315 26.45 4.37 -4.39
C SER A 315 24.96 4.32 -4.16
N VAL A 316 24.24 5.31 -4.67
CA VAL A 316 22.78 5.41 -4.65
C VAL A 316 22.26 5.70 -6.06
N ALA A 317 21.06 5.24 -6.39
CA ALA A 317 20.44 5.51 -7.69
C ALA A 317 18.95 5.82 -7.59
N PHE A 318 18.42 6.47 -8.63
CA PHE A 318 16.98 6.68 -8.79
C PHE A 318 16.25 5.32 -8.92
N PRO A 319 14.98 5.24 -8.46
CA PRO A 319 14.14 4.08 -8.70
C PRO A 319 14.12 3.67 -10.19
N GLY A 320 14.31 2.39 -10.47
CA GLY A 320 14.31 1.86 -11.84
C GLY A 320 15.63 2.03 -12.62
N HIS A 321 16.67 2.65 -12.02
CA HIS A 321 18.01 2.66 -12.62
C HIS A 321 18.54 1.24 -12.82
N ALA A 322 19.11 0.93 -13.99
CA ALA A 322 19.61 -0.39 -14.32
C ALA A 322 20.88 -0.75 -13.53
N LEU A 323 20.84 -1.86 -12.81
CA LEU A 323 21.92 -2.29 -11.92
C LEU A 323 22.88 -3.28 -12.59
N GLY A 324 24.18 -3.03 -12.40
CA GLY A 324 25.28 -3.86 -12.88
C GLY A 324 25.15 -4.25 -14.35
N SER A 325 25.32 -5.54 -14.62
CA SER A 325 25.05 -6.14 -15.94
C SER A 325 23.71 -6.88 -15.98
N GLY A 326 22.78 -6.57 -15.07
CA GLY A 326 21.51 -7.29 -14.90
C GLY A 326 21.65 -8.60 -14.10
N LEU A 327 20.72 -9.53 -14.32
CA LEU A 327 20.60 -10.77 -13.55
C LEU A 327 21.85 -11.66 -13.68
N THR A 328 22.47 -12.04 -12.57
CA THR A 328 23.65 -12.91 -12.55
C THR A 328 23.30 -14.35 -12.94
N LEU A 329 24.30 -15.11 -13.42
CA LEU A 329 24.13 -16.53 -13.75
C LEU A 329 23.59 -17.36 -12.57
N THR A 330 24.04 -17.05 -11.34
CA THR A 330 23.62 -17.74 -10.11
C THR A 330 22.17 -17.44 -9.74
N ALA A 331 21.70 -16.22 -9.99
CA ALA A 331 20.30 -15.81 -9.79
C ALA A 331 19.39 -16.28 -10.94
N ALA A 332 19.92 -16.45 -12.15
CA ALA A 332 19.19 -16.74 -13.38
C ALA A 332 18.75 -18.20 -13.56
N LYS A 333 18.56 -19.00 -12.51
CA LYS A 333 18.29 -20.47 -12.56
C LYS A 333 17.17 -20.94 -13.52
N ALA A 334 16.36 -20.04 -14.09
CA ALA A 334 15.40 -20.33 -15.16
C ALA A 334 15.18 -19.13 -16.13
N ARG A 335 16.13 -18.19 -16.22
CA ARG A 335 16.00 -16.92 -16.96
C ARG A 335 17.29 -16.60 -17.72
N ASN A 336 17.24 -15.60 -18.60
CA ASN A 336 18.43 -15.12 -19.28
C ASN A 336 19.32 -14.35 -18.29
N SER A 337 20.56 -14.79 -18.15
CA SER A 337 21.59 -13.96 -17.53
C SER A 337 21.67 -12.63 -18.27
N GLY A 338 21.80 -11.55 -17.53
CA GLY A 338 21.85 -10.21 -18.09
C GLY A 338 20.51 -9.54 -18.33
N THR A 339 19.37 -10.17 -17.96
CA THR A 339 18.08 -9.46 -17.92
C THR A 339 18.21 -8.24 -17.00
N PRO A 340 17.93 -7.02 -17.49
CA PRO A 340 18.00 -5.80 -16.69
C PRO A 340 17.23 -5.88 -15.39
N VAL A 341 17.83 -5.39 -14.31
CA VAL A 341 17.22 -5.29 -12.99
C VAL A 341 17.24 -3.83 -12.56
N GLY A 342 16.08 -3.30 -12.19
CA GLY A 342 15.95 -1.94 -11.70
C GLY A 342 16.32 -1.80 -10.23
N THR A 343 16.86 -0.64 -9.86
CA THR A 343 16.99 -0.19 -8.48
C THR A 343 15.61 -0.22 -7.82
N SER A 344 15.55 -0.76 -6.61
CA SER A 344 14.33 -1.20 -5.95
C SER A 344 13.52 -0.05 -5.31
N LEU A 345 12.33 -0.38 -4.79
CA LEU A 345 11.52 0.51 -3.97
C LEU A 345 11.05 -0.21 -2.70
N ILE A 346 10.69 0.57 -1.68
CA ILE A 346 9.84 0.06 -0.59
C ILE A 346 8.45 -0.29 -1.15
N ASP A 347 7.83 -1.35 -0.65
CA ASP A 347 6.53 -1.87 -1.09
C ASP A 347 5.43 -0.80 -1.24
N ALA A 348 5.25 0.05 -0.24
CA ALA A 348 4.29 1.15 -0.30
C ALA A 348 4.60 2.10 -1.47
N HIS A 349 5.88 2.44 -1.66
CA HIS A 349 6.31 3.38 -2.70
C HIS A 349 6.15 2.79 -4.10
N ALA A 350 6.43 1.49 -4.26
CA ALA A 350 6.10 0.76 -5.48
C ALA A 350 4.59 0.76 -5.73
N GLY A 351 3.75 0.57 -4.71
CA GLY A 351 2.30 0.74 -4.80
C GLY A 351 1.89 2.13 -5.30
N GLY A 352 2.59 3.18 -4.86
CA GLY A 352 2.45 4.55 -5.34
C GLY A 352 2.77 4.70 -6.82
N VAL A 353 3.95 4.24 -7.24
CA VAL A 353 4.36 4.22 -8.66
C VAL A 353 3.34 3.46 -9.52
N GLY A 354 2.84 2.32 -9.04
CA GLY A 354 1.87 1.49 -9.75
C GLY A 354 0.49 2.13 -9.95
N VAL A 355 0.18 3.27 -9.32
CA VAL A 355 -1.14 3.92 -9.44
C VAL A 355 -1.16 5.43 -9.63
N MET A 356 -0.05 6.14 -9.43
CA MET A 356 -0.01 7.62 -9.46
C MET A 356 -0.56 8.24 -10.76
N GLU A 357 -0.38 7.55 -11.89
CA GLU A 357 -0.85 7.98 -13.22
C GLU A 357 -2.13 7.23 -13.68
N SER A 358 -2.84 6.54 -12.78
CA SER A 358 -4.09 5.83 -13.07
C SER A 358 -5.28 6.80 -13.15
N LEU A 359 -5.28 7.72 -14.12
CA LEU A 359 -6.36 8.68 -14.31
C LEU A 359 -7.32 8.31 -15.46
N PRO A 360 -8.62 8.69 -15.37
CA PRO A 360 -9.57 8.52 -16.47
C PRO A 360 -9.21 9.32 -17.72
N GLU A 361 -8.69 10.54 -17.51
CA GLU A 361 -8.22 11.43 -18.57
C GLU A 361 -6.72 11.67 -18.40
N LYS A 362 -5.96 11.58 -19.51
CA LYS A 362 -4.52 11.84 -19.49
C LYS A 362 -4.28 13.34 -19.39
N GLU A 363 -3.63 13.76 -18.32
CA GLU A 363 -3.19 15.14 -18.13
C GLU A 363 -1.75 15.30 -18.65
N ASN A 364 -1.51 16.33 -19.44
CA ASN A 364 -0.17 16.65 -19.97
C ASN A 364 0.59 17.65 -19.08
N ASP A 365 0.03 18.02 -17.92
CA ASP A 365 0.66 18.94 -16.99
C ASP A 365 1.45 18.19 -15.92
N ASN A 366 2.74 18.53 -15.80
CA ASN A 366 3.62 17.94 -14.80
C ASN A 366 3.35 18.48 -13.38
N GLU A 367 2.53 19.51 -13.19
CA GLU A 367 2.06 19.92 -11.86
C GLU A 367 0.86 19.10 -11.38
N ALA A 368 0.11 18.49 -12.30
CA ALA A 368 -1.12 17.79 -11.95
C ALA A 368 -0.90 16.58 -11.03
N ILE A 369 0.29 15.96 -11.08
CA ILE A 369 0.69 14.89 -10.18
C ILE A 369 0.77 15.35 -8.70
N CYS A 370 1.02 16.63 -8.46
CA CYS A 370 1.08 17.22 -7.12
C CYS A 370 -0.30 17.45 -6.48
N HIS A 371 -1.38 17.33 -7.26
CA HIS A 371 -2.76 17.43 -6.76
C HIS A 371 -3.37 16.07 -6.39
N ARG A 372 -2.54 15.02 -6.34
CA ARG A 372 -2.94 13.64 -6.11
C ARG A 372 -2.31 13.12 -4.83
N MET A 373 -3.07 12.34 -4.07
CA MET A 373 -2.52 11.50 -3.01
C MET A 373 -2.86 10.04 -3.28
N VAL A 374 -1.88 9.16 -3.06
CA VAL A 374 -2.08 7.71 -3.10
C VAL A 374 -2.26 7.17 -1.69
N LEU A 375 -3.35 6.45 -1.45
CA LEU A 375 -3.51 5.58 -0.28
C LEU A 375 -3.11 4.16 -0.67
N VAL A 376 -2.06 3.67 -0.03
CA VAL A 376 -1.67 2.26 -0.12
C VAL A 376 -2.26 1.54 1.09
N CYS A 377 -3.40 0.90 0.89
CA CYS A 377 -4.22 0.36 1.96
C CYS A 377 -3.92 -1.13 2.21
N GLY A 378 -3.47 -1.48 3.42
CA GLY A 378 -3.24 -2.85 3.86
C GLY A 378 -3.46 -3.01 5.37
N THR A 379 -2.60 -3.78 6.04
CA THR A 379 -2.58 -3.90 7.51
C THR A 379 -2.48 -2.52 8.18
N SER A 380 -1.64 -1.65 7.63
CA SER A 380 -1.56 -0.22 7.86
C SER A 380 -1.90 0.52 6.56
N THR A 381 -1.95 1.85 6.58
CA THR A 381 -2.15 2.64 5.36
C THR A 381 -1.12 3.75 5.25
N CYS A 382 -0.47 3.85 4.09
CA CYS A 382 0.45 4.93 3.77
C CYS A 382 -0.25 5.93 2.86
N HIS A 383 -0.04 7.21 3.14
CA HIS A 383 -0.61 8.37 2.47
C HIS A 383 0.51 9.11 1.78
N MET A 384 0.65 8.94 0.46
CA MET A 384 1.80 9.46 -0.29
C MET A 384 1.38 10.57 -1.24
N ALA A 385 2.00 11.73 -1.10
CA ALA A 385 1.84 12.87 -2.00
C ALA A 385 3.21 13.38 -2.44
N VAL A 386 3.28 13.93 -3.65
CA VAL A 386 4.50 14.51 -4.20
C VAL A 386 4.36 16.02 -4.42
N SER A 387 5.44 16.77 -4.25
CA SER A 387 5.49 18.22 -4.47
C SER A 387 6.78 18.61 -5.17
N ARG A 388 6.76 19.71 -5.93
CA ARG A 388 7.98 20.36 -6.42
C ARG A 388 8.72 21.11 -5.32
N ASP A 389 7.96 21.60 -4.35
CA ASP A 389 8.48 22.37 -3.24
C ASP A 389 8.79 21.49 -2.04
N LYS A 390 9.83 21.89 -1.30
CA LYS A 390 10.20 21.27 -0.03
C LYS A 390 9.23 21.71 1.06
N LEU A 391 8.32 20.82 1.46
CA LEU A 391 7.29 21.10 2.46
C LEU A 391 7.50 20.25 3.72
N PHE A 392 7.76 20.90 4.85
CA PHE A 392 7.76 20.23 6.16
C PHE A 392 6.36 20.31 6.76
N ILE A 393 5.78 19.14 7.06
CA ILE A 393 4.45 19.01 7.65
C ILE A 393 4.60 18.30 9.00
N PRO A 394 4.24 18.94 10.14
CA PRO A 394 4.32 18.31 11.45
C PRO A 394 3.59 16.96 11.49
N GLY A 395 4.25 15.93 12.04
CA GLY A 395 3.70 14.58 12.18
C GLY A 395 3.56 13.78 10.89
N VAL A 396 4.20 14.24 9.81
CA VAL A 396 4.24 13.54 8.52
C VAL A 396 5.72 13.35 8.12
N TRP A 397 6.06 12.18 7.59
CA TRP A 397 7.43 11.91 7.16
C TRP A 397 7.73 12.58 5.82
N GLY A 398 9.00 12.88 5.59
CA GLY A 398 9.45 13.72 4.50
C GLY A 398 9.65 15.18 4.92
N PRO A 399 9.95 16.08 3.96
CA PRO A 399 9.93 15.84 2.52
C PRO A 399 11.18 15.06 2.04
N PHE A 400 10.97 13.96 1.32
CA PHE A 400 12.02 13.07 0.82
C PHE A 400 12.27 13.29 -0.67
N TRP A 401 13.43 13.86 -1.03
CA TRP A 401 13.75 14.14 -2.43
C TRP A 401 13.96 12.87 -3.25
N SER A 402 13.24 12.76 -4.38
CA SER A 402 13.35 11.66 -5.36
C SER A 402 13.17 10.25 -4.78
N ALA A 403 12.47 10.13 -3.65
CA ALA A 403 12.30 8.85 -2.95
C ALA A 403 11.25 7.92 -3.57
N MET A 404 10.36 8.43 -4.42
CA MET A 404 9.37 7.62 -5.14
C MET A 404 9.31 7.99 -6.62
N ILE A 405 9.13 9.29 -6.91
CA ILE A 405 9.16 9.84 -8.27
C ILE A 405 10.38 10.74 -8.36
N PRO A 406 11.32 10.49 -9.28
CA PRO A 406 12.49 11.34 -9.46
C PRO A 406 12.13 12.80 -9.69
N GLU A 407 12.92 13.71 -9.11
CA GLU A 407 12.75 15.16 -9.18
C GLU A 407 11.52 15.73 -8.44
N TYR A 408 10.89 14.95 -7.57
CA TYR A 408 9.86 15.42 -6.64
C TYR A 408 10.22 15.16 -5.19
N TRP A 409 9.70 16.01 -4.30
CA TRP A 409 9.67 15.76 -2.86
C TRP A 409 8.48 14.88 -2.51
N LEU A 410 8.74 13.72 -1.90
CA LEU A 410 7.72 12.84 -1.35
C LEU A 410 7.40 13.24 0.09
N THR A 411 6.11 13.30 0.39
CA THR A 411 5.57 13.37 1.74
C THR A 411 4.84 12.06 2.04
N GLU A 412 5.18 11.40 3.14
CA GLU A 412 4.66 10.09 3.55
C GLU A 412 3.93 10.23 4.90
N GLY A 413 2.61 10.36 4.84
CA GLY A 413 1.75 10.17 6.02
C GLY A 413 1.44 8.70 6.23
N GLY A 414 0.89 8.37 7.40
CA GLY A 414 0.30 7.05 7.55
C GLY A 414 -0.56 6.85 8.78
N GLN A 415 -1.32 5.76 8.73
CA GLN A 415 -2.12 5.23 9.81
C GLN A 415 -1.55 3.86 10.19
N SER A 416 -1.05 3.74 11.44
CA SER A 416 -0.33 2.55 11.90
C SER A 416 -1.18 1.27 11.89
N ALA A 417 -2.49 1.38 12.07
CA ALA A 417 -3.43 0.25 12.04
C ALA A 417 -4.70 0.65 11.28
N THR A 418 -4.94 0.01 10.14
CA THR A 418 -6.19 0.16 9.37
C THR A 418 -6.82 -1.21 9.15
N GLY A 419 -6.23 -2.05 8.31
CA GLY A 419 -6.65 -3.45 8.15
C GLY A 419 -6.53 -4.22 9.46
N ALA A 420 -5.40 -4.05 10.17
CA ALA A 420 -5.21 -4.65 11.50
C ALA A 420 -6.27 -4.19 12.53
N LEU A 421 -6.75 -2.96 12.44
CA LEU A 421 -7.80 -2.46 13.33
C LEU A 421 -9.14 -3.13 13.01
N LEU A 422 -9.48 -3.28 11.73
CA LEU A 422 -10.69 -3.96 11.31
C LEU A 422 -10.65 -5.45 11.71
N ASP A 423 -9.53 -6.12 11.44
CA ASP A 423 -9.32 -7.51 11.84
C ASP A 423 -9.42 -7.66 13.36
N TYR A 424 -8.77 -6.78 14.14
CA TYR A 424 -8.87 -6.80 15.60
C TYR A 424 -10.31 -6.64 16.11
N ILE A 425 -11.08 -5.70 15.58
CA ILE A 425 -12.48 -5.49 15.98
C ILE A 425 -13.33 -6.72 15.64
N ILE A 426 -13.06 -7.35 14.51
CA ILE A 426 -13.75 -8.56 14.07
C ILE A 426 -13.37 -9.75 14.95
N GLU A 427 -12.08 -10.03 15.14
CA GLU A 427 -11.57 -11.18 15.87
C GLU A 427 -11.86 -11.12 17.37
N SER A 428 -11.90 -9.92 17.96
CA SER A 428 -12.17 -9.74 19.39
C SER A 428 -13.63 -9.89 19.77
N HIS A 429 -14.56 -9.94 18.81
CA HIS A 429 -15.99 -10.00 19.07
C HIS A 429 -16.51 -11.45 19.16
N VAL A 430 -17.44 -11.71 20.08
CA VAL A 430 -17.97 -13.06 20.35
C VAL A 430 -18.67 -13.71 19.15
N ALA A 431 -19.29 -12.90 18.28
CA ALA A 431 -19.94 -13.36 17.05
C ALA A 431 -18.96 -13.78 15.93
N SER A 432 -17.65 -13.54 16.09
CA SER A 432 -16.65 -13.75 15.04
C SER A 432 -16.58 -15.20 14.52
N PRO A 433 -16.49 -16.24 15.38
CA PRO A 433 -16.40 -17.62 14.88
C PRO A 433 -17.64 -18.05 14.08
N LEU A 434 -18.81 -17.58 14.50
CA LEU A 434 -20.07 -17.87 13.83
C LEU A 434 -20.11 -17.20 12.44
N LEU A 435 -19.78 -15.91 12.36
CA LEU A 435 -19.73 -15.18 11.10
C LEU A 435 -18.67 -15.72 10.15
N ALA A 436 -17.51 -16.15 10.67
CA ALA A 436 -16.48 -16.80 9.87
C ALA A 436 -17.01 -18.08 9.20
N ASN A 437 -17.76 -18.90 9.95
CA ASN A 437 -18.41 -20.09 9.41
C ASN A 437 -19.49 -19.74 8.37
N HIS A 438 -20.30 -18.71 8.63
CA HIS A 438 -21.31 -18.22 7.68
C HIS A 438 -20.67 -17.74 6.38
N ALA A 439 -19.62 -16.91 6.45
CA ALA A 439 -18.88 -16.41 5.29
C ALA A 439 -18.28 -17.58 4.47
N ALA A 440 -17.66 -18.55 5.15
CA ALA A 440 -17.08 -19.74 4.52
C ALA A 440 -18.15 -20.59 3.80
N SER A 441 -19.32 -20.80 4.43
CA SER A 441 -20.43 -21.56 3.83
C SER A 441 -21.00 -20.89 2.57
N GLN A 442 -20.96 -19.55 2.50
CA GLN A 442 -21.41 -18.76 1.35
C GLN A 442 -20.30 -18.51 0.33
N LYS A 443 -19.05 -18.91 0.62
CA LYS A 443 -17.86 -18.62 -0.20
C LYS A 443 -17.67 -17.13 -0.49
N ILE A 444 -17.97 -16.29 0.50
CA ILE A 444 -17.74 -14.84 0.45
C ILE A 444 -16.72 -14.44 1.51
N SER A 445 -16.12 -13.25 1.36
CA SER A 445 -15.26 -12.70 2.41
C SER A 445 -16.09 -12.29 3.63
N LEU A 446 -15.45 -12.29 4.80
CA LEU A 446 -16.08 -11.81 6.03
C LEU A 446 -16.50 -10.34 5.93
N PHE A 447 -15.68 -9.51 5.27
CA PHE A 447 -16.03 -8.11 4.95
C PHE A 447 -17.30 -8.02 4.09
N GLN A 448 -17.45 -8.86 3.06
CA GLN A 448 -18.65 -8.86 2.24
C GLN A 448 -19.88 -9.29 3.04
N LEU A 449 -19.75 -10.27 3.93
CA LEU A 449 -20.84 -10.68 4.81
C LEU A 449 -21.26 -9.55 5.75
N LEU A 450 -20.31 -8.87 6.39
CA LEU A 450 -20.59 -7.71 7.25
C LEU A 450 -21.26 -6.57 6.48
N ASN A 451 -20.81 -6.29 5.25
CA ASN A 451 -21.44 -5.30 4.37
C ASN A 451 -22.91 -5.68 4.06
N ASN A 452 -23.18 -6.96 3.76
CA ASN A 452 -24.54 -7.45 3.51
C ASN A 452 -25.44 -7.30 4.76
N ILE A 453 -24.89 -7.57 5.96
CA ILE A 453 -25.61 -7.39 7.22
C ILE A 453 -25.98 -5.91 7.41
N LEU A 454 -25.04 -4.98 7.17
CA LEU A 454 -25.29 -3.54 7.23
C LEU A 454 -26.40 -3.09 6.26
N GLU A 455 -26.40 -3.61 5.03
CA GLU A 455 -27.46 -3.33 4.05
C GLU A 455 -28.83 -3.88 4.49
N SER A 456 -28.88 -5.03 5.16
CA SER A 456 -30.12 -5.55 5.75
C SER A 456 -30.60 -4.65 6.89
N MET A 457 -29.70 -4.31 7.80
CA MET A 457 -29.99 -3.43 8.95
C MET A 457 -30.51 -2.07 8.51
N MET A 458 -29.89 -1.45 7.50
CA MET A 458 -30.35 -0.16 6.96
C MET A 458 -31.81 -0.24 6.49
N ARG A 459 -32.19 -1.33 5.80
CA ARG A 459 -33.56 -1.52 5.29
C ARG A 459 -34.55 -1.83 6.41
N GLU A 460 -34.18 -2.69 7.35
CA GLU A 460 -35.02 -3.10 8.49
C GLU A 460 -35.30 -1.92 9.43
N LEU A 461 -34.27 -1.13 9.74
CA LEU A 461 -34.36 0.05 10.60
C LEU A 461 -34.83 1.31 9.86
N GLN A 462 -35.05 1.23 8.55
CA GLN A 462 -35.43 2.36 7.69
C GLN A 462 -34.48 3.56 7.80
N CYS A 463 -33.19 3.29 7.96
CA CYS A 463 -32.15 4.31 7.98
C CYS A 463 -32.02 4.97 6.59
N PRO A 464 -31.79 6.29 6.50
CA PRO A 464 -31.75 6.99 5.23
C PRO A 464 -30.54 6.62 4.35
N PHE A 465 -29.45 6.16 4.96
CA PHE A 465 -28.21 5.72 4.31
C PHE A 465 -27.41 4.84 5.29
N ILE A 466 -26.50 3.99 4.77
CA ILE A 466 -25.75 3.00 5.57
C ILE A 466 -24.98 3.68 6.70
N ALA A 467 -24.28 4.79 6.41
CA ALA A 467 -23.48 5.50 7.40
C ALA A 467 -24.26 5.91 8.67
N ALA A 468 -25.58 6.13 8.58
CA ALA A 468 -26.45 6.50 9.69
C ALA A 468 -26.60 5.40 10.75
N LEU A 469 -26.27 4.15 10.44
CA LEU A 469 -26.34 3.02 11.38
C LEU A 469 -25.44 3.17 12.60
N THR A 470 -24.53 4.15 12.59
CA THR A 470 -23.54 4.42 13.65
C THR A 470 -23.75 5.81 14.27
N GLU A 471 -24.99 6.32 14.29
CA GLU A 471 -25.29 7.68 14.77
C GLU A 471 -24.85 7.91 16.22
N ASP A 472 -24.90 6.87 17.05
CA ASP A 472 -24.54 6.84 18.46
C ASP A 472 -23.20 6.13 18.75
N THR A 473 -22.57 5.58 17.70
CA THR A 473 -21.35 4.77 17.81
C THR A 473 -20.17 5.50 17.15
N HIS A 474 -19.15 5.81 17.95
CA HIS A 474 -17.98 6.57 17.51
C HIS A 474 -16.69 5.85 17.90
N VAL A 475 -15.71 5.86 16.99
CA VAL A 475 -14.40 5.23 17.23
C VAL A 475 -13.30 6.26 17.01
N LEU A 476 -12.35 6.31 17.95
CA LEU A 476 -11.02 6.89 17.75
C LEU A 476 -10.06 5.72 17.42
N PRO A 477 -9.42 5.71 16.23
CA PRO A 477 -8.77 4.51 15.68
C PRO A 477 -7.33 4.33 16.16
N ASP A 478 -6.82 5.15 17.08
CA ASP A 478 -5.43 5.14 17.55
C ASP A 478 -5.10 3.96 18.49
N PHE A 479 -5.57 2.74 18.17
CA PHE A 479 -5.32 1.51 18.93
C PHE A 479 -3.84 1.14 18.99
N HIS A 480 -3.06 1.62 18.02
CA HIS A 480 -1.61 1.46 17.94
C HIS A 480 -0.88 2.82 17.86
N GLY A 481 -1.39 3.81 18.61
CA GLY A 481 -0.90 5.19 18.55
C GLY A 481 -1.32 5.92 17.27
N ASN A 482 -1.03 7.21 17.22
CA ASN A 482 -1.24 8.04 16.04
C ASN A 482 0.09 8.35 15.36
N ARG A 483 0.28 7.89 14.11
CA ARG A 483 1.45 8.24 13.30
C ARG A 483 1.28 9.62 12.68
N SER A 484 0.23 9.81 11.88
CA SER A 484 -0.06 11.10 11.24
C SER A 484 -1.53 11.51 11.44
N PRO A 485 -1.81 12.82 11.51
CA PRO A 485 -0.87 13.95 11.54
C PRO A 485 -0.38 14.31 12.96
N ILE A 486 -0.82 13.60 14.01
CA ILE A 486 -0.56 14.04 15.39
C ILE A 486 0.82 13.60 15.89
N ALA A 487 1.36 12.50 15.37
CA ALA A 487 2.62 11.89 15.84
C ALA A 487 2.66 11.68 17.37
N ASP A 488 1.60 11.08 17.90
CA ASP A 488 1.49 10.67 19.31
C ASP A 488 1.44 9.14 19.42
N PRO A 489 2.59 8.47 19.64
CA PRO A 489 2.63 7.01 19.80
C PRO A 489 1.93 6.54 21.10
N LYS A 490 1.64 7.45 22.03
CA LYS A 490 0.94 7.15 23.29
C LYS A 490 -0.57 7.28 23.16
N ALA A 491 -1.09 7.77 22.02
CA ALA A 491 -2.52 7.79 21.75
C ALA A 491 -3.10 6.37 21.84
N LYS A 492 -4.34 6.30 22.31
CA LYS A 492 -5.09 5.05 22.51
C LYS A 492 -6.43 5.12 21.80
N GLY A 493 -6.89 3.95 21.37
CA GLY A 493 -8.21 3.77 20.79
C GLY A 493 -9.32 4.04 21.79
N VAL A 494 -10.45 4.56 21.31
CA VAL A 494 -11.66 4.79 22.11
C VAL A 494 -12.84 4.26 21.30
N VAL A 495 -13.73 3.50 21.95
CA VAL A 495 -15.03 3.11 21.40
C VAL A 495 -16.12 3.70 22.29
N PHE A 496 -16.93 4.59 21.72
CA PHE A 496 -18.03 5.26 22.39
C PHE A 496 -19.36 4.75 21.84
N GLY A 497 -20.37 4.61 22.72
CA GLY A 497 -21.70 4.12 22.33
C GLY A 497 -21.91 2.60 22.48
N LEU A 498 -21.12 1.93 23.34
CA LEU A 498 -21.28 0.50 23.57
C LEU A 498 -22.58 0.17 24.31
N THR A 499 -23.23 -0.92 23.88
CA THR A 499 -24.40 -1.53 24.54
C THR A 499 -24.04 -2.95 25.01
N LEU A 500 -24.98 -3.63 25.69
CA LEU A 500 -24.81 -5.03 26.09
C LEU A 500 -25.13 -6.03 24.96
N ASP A 501 -25.36 -5.58 23.72
CA ASP A 501 -25.73 -6.44 22.59
C ASP A 501 -24.50 -7.20 22.05
N PRO A 502 -24.48 -8.55 22.11
CA PRO A 502 -23.40 -9.35 21.56
C PRO A 502 -23.67 -9.85 20.13
N SER A 503 -24.70 -9.33 19.45
CA SER A 503 -25.18 -9.84 18.16
C SER A 503 -24.22 -9.61 17.00
N GLU A 504 -24.45 -10.33 15.89
CA GLU A 504 -23.80 -10.10 14.60
C GLU A 504 -24.05 -8.67 14.07
N GLN A 505 -25.23 -8.11 14.37
CA GLN A 505 -25.62 -6.76 13.98
C GLN A 505 -24.78 -5.71 14.71
N GLN A 506 -24.51 -5.94 16.01
CA GLN A 506 -23.64 -5.03 16.77
C GLN A 506 -22.19 -5.10 16.27
N LEU A 507 -21.69 -6.29 15.93
CA LEU A 507 -20.37 -6.40 15.29
C LEU A 507 -20.31 -5.64 13.97
N ALA A 508 -21.32 -5.80 13.11
CA ALA A 508 -21.40 -5.08 11.84
C ALA A 508 -21.39 -3.55 12.06
N ARG A 509 -22.12 -3.05 13.06
CA ARG A 509 -22.12 -1.63 13.45
C ARG A 509 -20.76 -1.15 13.94
N LEU A 510 -20.07 -1.92 14.79
CA LEU A 510 -18.72 -1.59 15.27
C LEU A 510 -17.70 -1.57 14.13
N TYR A 511 -17.78 -2.55 13.22
CA TYR A 511 -16.98 -2.60 12.02
C TYR A 511 -17.20 -1.36 11.13
N LEU A 512 -18.45 -0.95 10.88
CA LEU A 512 -18.75 0.28 10.13
C LEU A 512 -18.20 1.52 10.84
N ALA A 513 -18.36 1.62 12.16
CA ALA A 513 -17.82 2.75 12.93
C ALA A 513 -16.28 2.83 12.85
N ALA A 514 -15.60 1.67 12.79
CA ALA A 514 -14.16 1.60 12.60
C ALA A 514 -13.73 2.00 11.18
N VAL A 515 -14.44 1.54 10.15
CA VAL A 515 -14.23 1.99 8.76
C VAL A 515 -14.34 3.51 8.67
N GLN A 516 -15.38 4.09 9.26
CA GLN A 516 -15.56 5.53 9.33
C GLN A 516 -14.46 6.24 10.10
N ALA A 517 -14.02 5.69 11.23
CA ALA A 517 -12.93 6.25 12.03
C ALA A 517 -11.61 6.30 11.27
N ILE A 518 -11.28 5.24 10.52
CA ILE A 518 -10.12 5.21 9.62
C ILE A 518 -10.26 6.31 8.56
N ALA A 519 -11.42 6.44 7.92
CA ALA A 519 -11.70 7.48 6.94
C ALA A 519 -11.64 8.91 7.52
N TYR A 520 -12.08 9.14 8.76
CA TYR A 520 -11.92 10.43 9.45
C TYR A 520 -10.46 10.76 9.74
N GLY A 521 -9.66 9.76 10.10
CA GLY A 521 -8.22 9.89 10.23
C GLY A 521 -7.58 10.30 8.90
N THR A 522 -8.01 9.68 7.79
CA THR A 522 -7.57 10.04 6.44
C THR A 522 -8.02 11.45 6.04
N ARG A 523 -9.29 11.83 6.28
CA ARG A 523 -9.80 13.20 6.02
C ARG A 523 -8.98 14.28 6.73
N HIS A 524 -8.39 13.96 7.88
CA HIS A 524 -7.51 14.90 8.57
C HIS A 524 -6.25 15.27 7.77
N ILE A 525 -5.98 14.57 6.66
CA ILE A 525 -4.75 14.67 5.87
C ILE A 525 -4.96 15.41 4.52
N ILE A 526 -6.18 15.53 3.92
CA ILE A 526 -6.29 15.67 2.43
C ILE A 526 -7.58 16.21 1.76
N ASP A 527 -7.45 16.42 0.41
CA ASP A 527 -8.48 16.80 -0.57
C ASP A 527 -8.74 15.87 -1.85
N THR A 528 -7.80 15.10 -2.48
CA THR A 528 -8.07 14.20 -3.67
C THR A 528 -7.29 12.87 -3.63
N LEU A 529 -7.89 11.74 -4.07
CA LEU A 529 -7.34 10.39 -3.78
C LEU A 529 -7.34 9.32 -4.88
N LEU A 530 -6.22 8.60 -4.94
CA LEU A 530 -6.02 7.31 -5.60
C LEU A 530 -5.89 6.23 -4.51
N ALA A 531 -6.57 5.10 -4.63
CA ALA A 531 -6.51 4.03 -3.61
C ALA A 531 -6.12 2.67 -4.20
N CYS A 532 -5.21 1.98 -3.52
CA CYS A 532 -4.76 0.64 -3.89
C CYS A 532 -4.52 -0.25 -2.66
N GLY A 533 -4.15 -1.52 -2.89
CA GLY A 533 -3.92 -2.50 -1.84
C GLY A 533 -5.15 -3.31 -1.43
N GLY A 534 -5.04 -4.12 -0.37
CA GLY A 534 -6.04 -5.13 -0.01
C GLY A 534 -7.41 -4.55 0.38
N LEU A 535 -7.42 -3.44 1.14
CA LEU A 535 -8.67 -2.82 1.61
C LEU A 535 -9.42 -2.10 0.49
N SER A 536 -8.77 -1.74 -0.62
CA SER A 536 -9.48 -1.09 -1.74
C SER A 536 -10.45 -2.03 -2.46
N LYS A 537 -10.35 -3.35 -2.22
CA LYS A 537 -11.31 -4.36 -2.69
C LYS A 537 -12.64 -4.32 -1.91
N ASN A 538 -12.70 -3.61 -0.79
CA ASN A 538 -13.90 -3.48 0.03
C ASN A 538 -14.70 -2.23 -0.39
N ALA A 539 -15.80 -2.45 -1.11
CA ALA A 539 -16.62 -1.37 -1.67
C ALA A 539 -17.16 -0.39 -0.61
N LEU A 540 -17.60 -0.89 0.54
CA LEU A 540 -18.08 -0.04 1.64
C LEU A 540 -16.95 0.85 2.18
N PHE A 541 -15.75 0.28 2.36
CA PHE A 541 -14.58 1.03 2.82
C PHE A 541 -14.28 2.21 1.89
N ILE A 542 -14.22 1.97 0.59
CA ILE A 542 -13.94 3.02 -0.40
C ILE A 542 -15.08 4.04 -0.49
N GLN A 543 -16.34 3.61 -0.46
CA GLN A 543 -17.47 4.54 -0.49
C GLN A 543 -17.50 5.46 0.74
N GLU A 544 -17.30 4.92 1.94
CA GLU A 544 -17.25 5.73 3.17
C GLU A 544 -16.07 6.72 3.14
N HIS A 545 -14.91 6.35 2.58
CA HIS A 545 -13.81 7.29 2.37
C HIS A 545 -14.20 8.42 1.42
N ALA A 546 -14.82 8.11 0.28
CA ALA A 546 -15.26 9.13 -0.69
C ALA A 546 -16.29 10.09 -0.05
N ASP A 547 -17.27 9.54 0.69
CA ASP A 547 -18.33 10.30 1.36
C ASP A 547 -17.80 11.20 2.48
N ILE A 548 -16.85 10.71 3.27
CA ILE A 548 -16.28 11.41 4.41
C ILE A 548 -15.36 12.55 3.97
N ILE A 549 -14.51 12.29 2.99
CA ILE A 549 -13.49 13.23 2.50
C ILE A 549 -14.15 14.25 1.56
N GLY A 550 -15.16 13.82 0.81
CA GLY A 550 -15.89 14.67 -0.14
C GLY A 550 -15.21 14.78 -1.49
N CYS A 551 -14.31 13.85 -1.83
CA CYS A 551 -13.61 13.80 -3.10
C CYS A 551 -13.82 12.46 -3.82
N PRO A 552 -13.73 12.41 -5.16
CA PRO A 552 -13.68 11.15 -5.88
C PRO A 552 -12.47 10.31 -5.45
N ILE A 553 -12.66 8.99 -5.41
CA ILE A 553 -11.59 8.01 -5.22
C ILE A 553 -11.43 7.22 -6.52
N ILE A 554 -10.23 7.23 -7.06
CA ILE A 554 -9.92 6.49 -8.27
C ILE A 554 -9.25 5.16 -7.87
N LEU A 555 -9.83 4.06 -8.34
CA LEU A 555 -9.27 2.72 -8.23
C LEU A 555 -8.55 2.36 -9.54
N PRO A 556 -7.32 1.83 -9.48
CA PRO A 556 -6.60 1.41 -10.67
C PRO A 556 -7.28 0.22 -11.35
N ARG A 557 -7.05 0.05 -12.65
CA ARG A 557 -7.49 -1.14 -13.40
C ARG A 557 -6.84 -2.40 -12.85
N GLU A 558 -5.55 -2.32 -12.52
CA GLU A 558 -4.78 -3.40 -11.95
C GLU A 558 -4.83 -3.34 -10.43
N SER A 559 -5.30 -4.42 -9.80
CA SER A 559 -5.43 -4.49 -8.34
C SER A 559 -4.11 -4.77 -7.65
N GLU A 560 -3.18 -5.45 -8.32
CA GLU A 560 -1.85 -5.79 -7.81
C GLU A 560 -0.84 -4.64 -8.02
N SER A 561 -1.19 -3.46 -7.50
CA SER A 561 -0.44 -2.20 -7.67
C SER A 561 1.04 -2.26 -7.29
N VAL A 562 1.41 -2.97 -6.22
CA VAL A 562 2.82 -3.09 -5.80
C VAL A 562 3.62 -3.91 -6.81
N LEU A 563 3.04 -5.00 -7.33
CA LEU A 563 3.64 -5.81 -8.39
C LEU A 563 3.78 -5.00 -9.69
N LEU A 564 2.75 -4.21 -10.05
CA LEU A 564 2.82 -3.34 -11.23
C LEU A 564 3.90 -2.27 -11.07
N GLY A 565 3.96 -1.62 -9.91
CA GLY A 565 5.01 -0.64 -9.60
C GLY A 565 6.42 -1.23 -9.69
N ALA A 566 6.63 -2.43 -9.15
CA ALA A 566 7.90 -3.14 -9.30
C ALA A 566 8.19 -3.48 -10.77
N ALA A 567 7.20 -3.90 -11.56
CA ALA A 567 7.37 -4.18 -12.98
C ALA A 567 7.74 -2.94 -13.79
N ILE A 568 7.19 -1.77 -13.43
CA ILE A 568 7.55 -0.47 -14.00
C ILE A 568 9.04 -0.17 -13.79
N LEU A 569 9.61 -0.47 -12.62
CA LEU A 569 11.06 -0.33 -12.39
C LEU A 569 11.88 -1.20 -13.35
N GLY A 570 11.42 -2.43 -13.60
CA GLY A 570 12.03 -3.34 -14.57
C GLY A 570 11.94 -2.81 -16.00
N ALA A 571 10.82 -2.20 -16.38
CA ALA A 571 10.61 -1.62 -17.71
C ALA A 571 11.53 -0.42 -17.98
N VAL A 572 11.74 0.43 -16.98
CA VAL A 572 12.71 1.55 -17.05
C VAL A 572 14.14 1.01 -17.14
N ALA A 573 14.51 0.04 -16.31
CA ALA A 573 15.83 -0.59 -16.35
C ALA A 573 16.14 -1.26 -17.69
N ALA A 574 15.12 -1.83 -18.33
CA ALA A 574 15.20 -2.42 -19.65
C ALA A 574 15.30 -1.40 -20.80
N LYS A 575 15.19 -0.09 -20.48
CA LYS A 575 15.17 1.04 -21.44
C LYS A 575 14.01 0.97 -22.44
N ASN A 576 12.93 0.26 -22.09
CA ASN A 576 11.67 0.32 -22.84
C ASN A 576 11.01 1.70 -22.70
N TYR A 577 11.28 2.39 -21.59
CA TYR A 577 10.86 3.77 -21.32
C TYR A 577 12.08 4.59 -20.90
N THR A 578 12.10 5.89 -21.20
CA THR A 578 13.27 6.73 -20.90
C THR A 578 13.36 7.14 -19.44
N CYS A 579 12.22 7.21 -18.75
CA CYS A 579 12.12 7.56 -17.34
C CYS A 579 10.88 6.93 -16.69
N LEU A 580 10.82 6.97 -15.36
CA LEU A 580 9.74 6.41 -14.55
C LEU A 580 8.41 7.09 -14.85
N SER A 581 8.39 8.41 -15.07
CA SER A 581 7.16 9.13 -15.42
C SER A 581 6.53 8.63 -16.71
N GLU A 582 7.34 8.37 -17.75
CA GLU A 582 6.85 7.81 -19.01
C GLU A 582 6.31 6.39 -18.84
N ALA A 583 7.02 5.55 -18.08
CA ALA A 583 6.58 4.20 -17.80
C ALA A 583 5.26 4.17 -17.00
N MET A 584 5.11 5.01 -15.97
CA MET A 584 3.85 5.13 -15.23
C MET A 584 2.68 5.56 -16.14
N LYS A 585 2.88 6.57 -17.00
CA LYS A 585 1.83 7.03 -17.94
C LYS A 585 1.41 5.99 -18.99
N ALA A 586 2.27 5.01 -19.25
CA ALA A 586 2.02 3.92 -20.20
C ALA A 586 1.36 2.71 -19.53
N LEU A 587 1.87 2.28 -18.37
CA LEU A 587 1.44 1.04 -17.70
C LEU A 587 0.30 1.26 -16.70
N ASN A 588 0.17 2.46 -16.12
CA ASN A 588 -0.93 2.76 -15.20
C ASN A 588 -2.22 3.01 -16.00
N ALA A 589 -3.33 2.50 -15.48
CA ALA A 589 -4.65 2.77 -16.04
C ALA A 589 -5.68 2.92 -14.93
N ALA A 590 -6.61 3.86 -15.10
CA ALA A 590 -7.80 3.95 -14.26
C ALA A 590 -8.73 2.75 -14.50
N GLY A 591 -9.31 2.24 -13.42
CA GLY A 591 -10.33 1.20 -13.46
C GLY A 591 -11.71 1.79 -13.18
N GLN A 592 -11.95 2.15 -11.92
CA GLN A 592 -13.24 2.66 -11.45
C GLN A 592 -13.07 3.98 -10.72
N VAL A 593 -14.00 4.91 -10.92
CA VAL A 593 -14.09 6.15 -10.14
C VAL A 593 -15.29 6.06 -9.20
N ILE A 594 -15.03 6.17 -7.91
CA ILE A 594 -16.05 6.19 -6.86
C ILE A 594 -16.29 7.64 -6.46
N HIS A 595 -17.50 8.13 -6.68
CA HIS A 595 -17.87 9.48 -6.32
C HIS A 595 -18.51 9.53 -4.92
N PRO A 596 -18.32 10.64 -4.18
CA PRO A 596 -19.08 10.89 -2.97
C PRO A 596 -20.58 10.88 -3.26
N SER A 597 -21.37 10.49 -2.26
CA SER A 597 -22.82 10.51 -2.31
C SER A 597 -23.35 11.89 -2.69
N THR A 598 -24.31 11.92 -3.62
CA THR A 598 -25.00 13.15 -4.03
C THR A 598 -26.02 13.63 -2.99
N ASP A 599 -26.34 12.80 -1.99
CA ASP A 599 -27.20 13.18 -0.89
C ASP A 599 -26.45 14.07 0.12
N SER A 600 -26.78 15.36 0.12
CA SER A 600 -26.22 16.36 1.04
C SER A 600 -26.31 15.98 2.53
N ARG A 601 -27.26 15.11 2.92
CA ARG A 601 -27.41 14.62 4.30
C ARG A 601 -26.21 13.75 4.73
N VAL A 602 -25.63 12.98 3.80
CA VAL A 602 -24.48 12.10 4.06
C VAL A 602 -23.26 12.94 4.44
N LYS A 603 -22.91 13.94 3.61
CA LYS A 603 -21.81 14.86 3.93
C LYS A 603 -22.03 15.57 5.28
N LYS A 604 -23.23 16.10 5.51
CA LYS A 604 -23.57 16.78 6.77
C LYS A 604 -23.42 15.86 7.99
N TYR A 605 -23.80 14.59 7.84
CA TYR A 605 -23.64 13.58 8.88
C TYR A 605 -22.16 13.30 9.19
N HIS A 606 -21.34 13.08 8.17
CA HIS A 606 -19.90 12.87 8.35
C HIS A 606 -19.17 14.10 8.87
N ASP A 607 -19.57 15.32 8.49
CA ASP A 607 -19.04 16.55 9.07
C ASP A 607 -19.33 16.63 10.59
N ALA A 608 -20.51 16.21 11.02
CA ALA A 608 -20.86 16.14 12.45
C ALA A 608 -20.04 15.06 13.18
N LYS A 609 -19.89 13.87 12.60
CA LYS A 609 -19.08 12.79 13.18
C LYS A 609 -17.59 13.12 13.21
N TYR A 610 -17.07 13.84 12.22
CA TYR A 610 -15.68 14.29 12.20
C TYR A 610 -15.37 15.27 13.35
N ARG A 611 -16.31 16.15 13.70
CA ARG A 611 -16.18 16.99 14.89
C ARG A 611 -16.10 16.15 16.17
N ILE A 612 -16.98 15.15 16.30
CA ILE A 612 -16.96 14.23 17.46
C ILE A 612 -15.64 13.45 17.52
N PHE A 613 -15.16 12.93 16.39
CA PHE A 613 -13.86 12.26 16.27
C PHE A 613 -12.72 13.12 16.82
N ARG A 614 -12.68 14.41 16.46
CA ARG A 614 -11.69 15.35 16.99
C ARG A 614 -11.84 15.60 18.49
N GLU A 615 -13.08 15.71 18.97
CA GLU A 615 -13.37 15.90 20.40
C GLU A 615 -12.93 14.69 21.23
N LEU A 616 -13.09 13.47 20.73
CA LEU A 616 -12.62 12.25 21.42
C LEU A 616 -11.11 12.27 21.67
N TYR A 617 -10.32 12.74 20.69
CA TYR A 617 -8.87 12.88 20.89
C TYR A 617 -8.53 13.92 21.97
N GLN A 618 -9.21 15.07 21.94
CA GLN A 618 -9.00 16.13 22.95
C GLN A 618 -9.41 15.67 24.37
N GLN A 619 -10.51 14.92 24.48
CA GLN A 619 -10.93 14.32 25.75
C GLN A 619 -9.89 13.35 26.29
N GLN A 620 -9.30 12.52 25.43
CA GLN A 620 -8.22 11.61 25.82
C GLN A 620 -7.01 12.35 26.40
N LEU A 621 -6.58 13.45 25.76
CA LEU A 621 -5.48 14.28 26.28
C LEU A 621 -5.80 14.87 27.65
N SER A 622 -7.02 15.37 27.84
CA SER A 622 -7.49 15.88 29.12
C SER A 622 -7.47 14.82 30.22
N GLN A 623 -7.99 13.62 29.93
CA GLN A 623 -8.00 12.48 30.86
C GLN A 623 -6.57 12.05 31.26
N ARG A 624 -5.64 11.99 30.29
CA ARG A 624 -4.23 11.71 30.55
C ARG A 624 -3.61 12.74 31.49
N SER A 625 -3.91 14.04 31.29
CA SER A 625 -3.44 15.11 32.17
C SER A 625 -4.00 14.99 33.59
N ILE A 626 -5.30 14.68 33.74
CA ILE A 626 -5.94 14.49 35.04
C ILE A 626 -5.26 13.34 35.81
N MET A 627 -5.02 12.20 35.14
CA MET A 627 -4.35 11.07 35.78
C MET A 627 -2.90 11.36 36.13
N ALA A 628 -2.16 12.07 35.28
CA ALA A 628 -0.78 12.49 35.57
C ALA A 628 -0.72 13.40 36.81
N GLN A 629 -1.67 14.32 36.95
CA GLN A 629 -1.78 15.19 38.14
C GLN A 629 -2.16 14.42 39.40
N ALA A 630 -3.00 13.39 39.29
CA ALA A 630 -3.38 12.56 40.43
C ALA A 630 -2.26 11.63 40.92
N LEU A 631 -1.28 11.33 40.05
CA LEU A 631 -0.13 10.47 40.35
C LEU A 631 1.15 11.25 40.72
N ALA A 632 1.17 12.56 40.48
CA ALA A 632 2.26 13.47 40.87
C ALA A 632 2.12 13.88 42.34
#